data_AF-A0A315DE51-F1
#
_entry.id   AF-A0A315DE51-F1
#
_cell.length_a   1.000
_cell.length_b   1.000
_cell.length_c   1.000
_cell.angle_alpha   90.00
_cell.angle_beta   90.00
_cell.angle_gamma   90.00
#
_symmetry.space_group_name_H-M   'P 1'
#
loop_
_entity.id
_entity.type
_entity.pdbx_description
1 polymer ?
#
loop_
_entity_poly.entity_id
_entity_poly.type
_entity_poly.pdbx_seq_one_letter_code
_entity_poly.pdbx_strand_id
1 'polypeptide(L)'
;MPAETNANVKTFYVDRHVSILFRRWALLVAILLSGGMLLFPRPLLLMLLLVFILLASKGNGLLRRSTALIWGLLAMILAITLIRPGPVDPSSLVIRYANFTAALLLLCLYIKSGSDAVQSDLMSILPWFGWQAIFTFLLANIAPFLFITINIEDFQFSTIFLLFNYHELMADSTGFKRPNGFFYEPGVFQIYLNIYLYLSLMVYKIRRHIAISTAAVFCTLSTTGLIIASLIWVASFLTTSPLQRTRKKNIMSILLLTAIIPILFLITYSNVEDKFTGEMQGSAIARQYDLFTGLNIIREYPLLGIGFDHKRYLELLPYAAFTDTLLSEESALSRSSSNGIIYLFYSLGIPLGLIILFSIYKQKLFPHRKIFFAIIFLSLLSEAIIYTPFILLVAYSALVGSKKINKNQSERIS
;
A
#
# COMPACT_ATOMS: atom_id res chain seq x y z
N MET A 1 51.88 -13.87 -4.33
CA MET A 1 50.47 -14.04 -4.72
C MET A 1 49.49 -13.51 -3.65
N PRO A 2 49.27 -12.18 -3.50
CA PRO A 2 48.13 -11.64 -2.73
C PRO A 2 47.19 -10.70 -3.51
N ALA A 3 47.49 -10.39 -4.78
CA ALA A 3 46.74 -9.40 -5.57
C ALA A 3 45.43 -9.95 -6.15
N GLU A 4 45.39 -11.22 -6.58
CA GLU A 4 44.20 -11.85 -7.19
C GLU A 4 43.08 -12.13 -6.17
N THR A 5 43.43 -12.45 -4.93
CA THR A 5 42.47 -12.68 -3.84
C THR A 5 41.76 -11.39 -3.44
N ASN A 6 42.47 -10.25 -3.40
CA ASN A 6 41.89 -8.95 -3.09
C ASN A 6 40.99 -8.40 -4.22
N ALA A 7 41.33 -8.67 -5.48
CA ALA A 7 40.49 -8.29 -6.62
C ALA A 7 39.13 -8.99 -6.58
N ASN A 8 39.12 -10.32 -6.37
CA ASN A 8 37.90 -11.13 -6.33
C ASN A 8 36.96 -10.77 -5.18
N VAL A 9 37.50 -10.44 -4.01
CA VAL A 9 36.72 -9.97 -2.86
C VAL A 9 36.08 -8.62 -3.16
N LYS A 10 36.83 -7.67 -3.73
CA LYS A 10 36.32 -6.34 -4.08
C LYS A 10 35.20 -6.40 -5.12
N THR A 11 35.33 -7.20 -6.17
CA THR A 11 34.27 -7.42 -7.17
C THR A 11 33.02 -8.04 -6.57
N PHE A 12 33.16 -9.01 -5.66
CA PHE A 12 32.01 -9.64 -4.99
C PHE A 12 31.21 -8.66 -4.12
N TYR A 13 31.89 -7.78 -3.38
CA TYR A 13 31.23 -6.75 -2.58
C TYR A 13 30.49 -5.73 -3.46
N VAL A 14 31.14 -5.23 -4.52
CA VAL A 14 30.53 -4.28 -5.46
C VAL A 14 29.29 -4.88 -6.12
N ASP A 15 29.37 -6.12 -6.57
CA ASP A 15 28.24 -6.85 -7.16
C ASP A 15 27.04 -6.98 -6.21
N ARG A 16 27.31 -7.24 -4.93
CA ARG A 16 26.27 -7.37 -3.91
C ARG A 16 25.59 -6.03 -3.64
N HIS A 17 26.36 -4.93 -3.56
CA HIS A 17 25.80 -3.58 -3.35
C HIS A 17 24.94 -3.12 -4.52
N VAL A 18 25.38 -3.37 -5.75
CA VAL A 18 24.63 -3.04 -6.97
C VAL A 18 23.32 -3.83 -7.05
N SER A 19 23.33 -5.12 -6.73
CA SER A 19 22.11 -5.94 -6.66
C SER A 19 21.10 -5.43 -5.62
N ILE A 20 21.57 -5.02 -4.43
CA ILE A 20 20.72 -4.43 -3.39
C ILE A 20 20.10 -3.11 -3.85
N LEU A 21 20.88 -2.26 -4.54
CA LEU A 21 20.39 -0.99 -5.08
C LEU A 21 19.25 -1.23 -6.07
N PHE A 22 19.42 -2.11 -7.05
CA PHE A 22 18.36 -2.42 -8.01
C PHE A 22 17.15 -3.10 -7.38
N ARG A 23 17.36 -3.94 -6.36
CA ARG A 23 16.25 -4.54 -5.59
C ARG A 23 15.42 -3.46 -4.87
N ARG A 24 16.06 -2.45 -4.29
CA ARG A 24 15.38 -1.30 -3.66
C ARG A 24 14.61 -0.47 -4.68
N TRP A 25 15.19 -0.21 -5.85
CA TRP A 25 14.50 0.48 -6.94
C TRP A 25 13.29 -0.31 -7.45
N ALA A 26 13.42 -1.63 -7.63
CA ALA A 26 12.29 -2.49 -7.98
C ALA A 26 11.17 -2.40 -6.93
N LEU A 27 11.52 -2.44 -5.64
CA LEU A 27 10.52 -2.29 -4.57
C LEU A 27 9.86 -0.90 -4.57
N LEU A 28 10.63 0.17 -4.78
CA LEU A 28 10.08 1.53 -4.88
C LEU A 28 9.10 1.65 -6.06
N VAL A 29 9.46 1.12 -7.24
CA VAL A 29 8.57 1.15 -8.40
C VAL A 29 7.31 0.32 -8.16
N ALA A 30 7.40 -0.83 -7.48
CA ALA A 30 6.24 -1.62 -7.09
C ALA A 30 5.31 -0.90 -6.10
N ILE A 31 5.87 -0.08 -5.21
CA ILE A 31 5.13 0.82 -4.32
C ILE A 31 4.41 1.90 -5.14
N LEU A 32 5.10 2.56 -6.09
CA LEU A 32 4.52 3.57 -6.98
C LEU A 32 3.43 3.00 -7.90
N LEU A 33 3.50 1.73 -8.28
CA LEU A 33 2.42 1.05 -9.01
C LEU A 33 1.12 0.90 -8.20
N SER A 34 1.15 1.21 -6.89
CA SER A 34 -0.03 1.13 -6.02
C SER A 34 -0.91 2.38 -6.00
N GLY A 35 -0.66 3.33 -6.89
CA GLY A 35 -1.39 4.60 -6.92
C GLY A 35 -0.47 5.80 -6.98
N GLY A 36 0.68 5.67 -7.65
CA GLY A 36 1.58 6.78 -7.93
C GLY A 36 0.82 7.91 -8.63
N MET A 37 1.36 9.13 -8.57
CA MET A 37 0.82 10.28 -9.28
C MET A 37 0.52 9.88 -10.72
N LEU A 38 -0.66 10.25 -11.21
CA LEU A 38 -1.14 9.94 -12.57
C LEU A 38 -0.14 10.36 -13.67
N LEU A 39 0.81 11.23 -13.33
CA LEU A 39 1.98 11.59 -14.14
C LEU A 39 2.88 10.42 -14.55
N PHE A 40 2.96 9.34 -13.75
CA PHE A 40 3.81 8.20 -14.08
C PHE A 40 2.99 7.14 -14.83
N PRO A 41 3.19 6.98 -16.15
CA PRO A 41 2.39 6.02 -16.91
C PRO A 41 2.64 4.61 -16.38
N ARG A 42 1.57 3.87 -16.09
CA ARG A 42 1.67 2.49 -15.59
C ARG A 42 2.55 1.59 -16.46
N PRO A 43 2.47 1.62 -17.82
CA PRO A 43 3.34 0.81 -18.66
C PRO A 43 4.83 1.12 -18.45
N LEU A 44 5.18 2.39 -18.26
CA LEU A 44 6.56 2.81 -17.99
C LEU A 44 7.04 2.27 -16.64
N LEU A 45 6.21 2.38 -15.59
CA LEU A 45 6.55 1.83 -14.27
C LEU A 45 6.69 0.30 -14.31
N LEU A 46 5.82 -0.42 -15.03
CA LEU A 46 5.97 -1.87 -15.21
C LEU A 46 7.25 -2.24 -15.95
N MET A 47 7.63 -1.49 -16.99
CA MET A 47 8.88 -1.68 -17.72
C MET A 47 10.09 -1.44 -16.81
N LEU A 48 10.10 -0.33 -16.06
CA LEU A 48 11.17 -0.01 -15.11
C LEU A 48 11.30 -1.09 -14.03
N LEU A 49 10.17 -1.59 -13.52
CA LEU A 49 10.15 -2.69 -12.56
C LEU A 49 10.82 -3.94 -13.14
N LEU A 50 10.47 -4.31 -14.36
CA LEU A 50 11.07 -5.46 -15.05
C LEU A 50 12.59 -5.28 -15.22
N VAL A 51 13.02 -4.10 -15.69
CA VAL A 51 14.45 -3.77 -15.86
C VAL A 51 15.20 -3.91 -14.54
N PHE A 52 14.70 -3.30 -13.45
CA PHE A 52 15.34 -3.41 -12.14
C PHE A 52 15.36 -4.84 -11.60
N ILE A 53 14.32 -5.64 -11.86
CA ILE A 53 14.30 -7.06 -11.51
C ILE A 53 15.38 -7.84 -12.28
N LEU A 54 15.50 -7.62 -13.59
CA LEU A 54 16.51 -8.28 -14.42
C LEU A 54 17.93 -7.92 -13.97
N LEU A 55 18.18 -6.64 -13.71
CA LEU A 55 19.46 -6.15 -13.20
C LEU A 55 19.78 -6.70 -11.80
N ALA A 56 18.80 -6.74 -10.89
CA ALA A 56 18.98 -7.25 -9.54
C ALA A 56 19.22 -8.77 -9.51
N SER A 57 18.54 -9.53 -10.39
CA SER A 57 18.62 -11.00 -10.46
C SER A 57 19.76 -11.51 -11.35
N LYS A 58 20.40 -10.63 -12.14
CA LYS A 58 21.33 -10.99 -13.22
C LYS A 58 20.73 -12.04 -14.17
N GLY A 59 19.41 -11.97 -14.41
CA GLY A 59 18.66 -12.92 -15.24
C GLY A 59 18.44 -14.33 -14.67
N ASN A 60 18.96 -14.64 -13.47
CA ASN A 60 18.99 -16.02 -12.96
C ASN A 60 17.90 -16.33 -11.92
N GLY A 61 17.05 -17.32 -12.24
CA GLY A 61 16.17 -18.00 -11.26
C GLY A 61 14.88 -17.24 -10.90
N LEU A 62 14.23 -16.65 -11.91
CA LEU A 62 12.92 -15.98 -11.83
C LEU A 62 11.74 -16.97 -11.77
N LEU A 63 11.89 -18.18 -12.29
CA LEU A 63 10.92 -19.28 -12.18
C LEU A 63 11.44 -20.35 -11.24
N ARG A 64 10.66 -20.69 -10.20
CA ARG A 64 11.05 -21.69 -9.21
C ARG A 64 9.93 -22.64 -8.87
N ARG A 65 10.27 -23.89 -8.57
CA ARG A 65 9.31 -24.86 -8.01
C ARG A 65 8.65 -24.36 -6.72
N SER A 66 9.33 -23.52 -5.94
CA SER A 66 8.78 -22.93 -4.72
C SER A 66 7.60 -21.97 -4.96
N THR A 67 7.38 -21.52 -6.19
CA THR A 67 6.27 -20.62 -6.57
C THR A 67 5.14 -21.36 -7.29
N ALA A 68 5.14 -22.69 -7.33
CA ALA A 68 4.12 -23.49 -8.01
C ALA A 68 2.69 -23.21 -7.51
N LEU A 69 2.50 -23.01 -6.19
CA LEU A 69 1.20 -22.65 -5.62
C LEU A 69 0.69 -21.29 -6.11
N ILE A 70 1.60 -20.34 -6.38
CA ILE A 70 1.23 -19.02 -6.92
C ILE A 70 0.77 -19.20 -8.37
N TRP A 71 1.50 -19.97 -9.18
CA TRP A 71 1.08 -20.30 -10.54
C TRP A 71 -0.27 -21.02 -10.59
N GLY A 72 -0.52 -21.96 -9.67
CA GLY A 72 -1.82 -22.63 -9.52
C GLY A 72 -2.94 -21.64 -9.19
N LEU A 73 -2.70 -20.70 -8.26
CA LEU A 73 -3.66 -19.64 -7.95
C LEU A 73 -3.93 -18.74 -9.16
N LEU A 74 -2.90 -18.35 -9.91
CA LEU A 74 -3.06 -17.54 -11.12
C LEU A 74 -3.84 -18.28 -12.20
N ALA A 75 -3.54 -19.55 -12.44
CA ALA A 75 -4.30 -20.39 -13.38
C ALA A 75 -5.77 -20.50 -12.96
N MET A 76 -6.04 -20.63 -11.65
CA MET A 76 -7.41 -20.66 -11.11
C MET A 76 -8.14 -19.33 -11.29
N ILE A 77 -7.47 -18.20 -11.05
CA ILE A 77 -8.02 -16.86 -11.32
C ILE A 77 -8.34 -16.72 -12.83
N LEU A 78 -7.45 -17.19 -13.72
CA LEU A 78 -7.69 -17.16 -15.16
C LEU A 78 -8.93 -17.97 -15.53
N ALA A 79 -8.98 -19.23 -15.07
CA ALA A 79 -10.08 -20.14 -15.35
C ALA A 79 -11.42 -19.56 -14.87
N ILE A 80 -11.48 -19.03 -13.64
CA ILE A 80 -12.69 -18.39 -13.10
C ILE A 80 -13.08 -17.17 -13.93
N THR A 81 -12.11 -16.34 -14.31
CA THR A 81 -12.38 -15.14 -15.13
C THR A 81 -12.92 -15.49 -16.52
N LEU A 82 -12.51 -16.63 -17.09
CA LEU A 82 -12.95 -17.10 -18.40
C LEU A 82 -14.29 -17.87 -18.37
N ILE A 83 -14.60 -18.57 -17.27
CA ILE A 83 -15.80 -19.42 -17.15
C ILE A 83 -17.01 -18.63 -16.61
N ARG A 84 -16.78 -17.51 -15.89
CA ARG A 84 -17.86 -16.70 -15.33
C ARG A 84 -18.87 -16.26 -16.42
N PRO A 85 -20.15 -16.07 -16.08
CA PRO A 85 -21.13 -15.52 -17.01
C PRO A 85 -20.82 -14.05 -17.31
N GLY A 86 -20.96 -13.59 -18.55
CA GLY A 86 -20.83 -12.19 -19.00
C GLY A 86 -19.49 -11.84 -19.68
N PRO A 87 -19.34 -10.61 -20.21
CA PRO A 87 -18.20 -10.25 -21.04
C PRO A 87 -16.88 -10.25 -20.27
N VAL A 88 -15.80 -10.50 -21.00
CA VAL A 88 -14.42 -10.40 -20.49
C VAL A 88 -13.78 -9.22 -21.19
N ASP A 89 -13.38 -8.20 -20.43
CA ASP A 89 -12.52 -7.12 -20.93
C ASP A 89 -11.05 -7.59 -20.97
N PRO A 90 -10.47 -7.82 -22.17
CA PRO A 90 -9.09 -8.28 -22.29
C PRO A 90 -8.09 -7.24 -21.76
N SER A 91 -8.40 -5.95 -21.86
CA SER A 91 -7.49 -4.88 -21.46
C SER A 91 -7.28 -4.85 -19.94
N SER A 92 -8.38 -4.87 -19.17
CA SER A 92 -8.33 -4.98 -17.72
C SER A 92 -7.67 -6.29 -17.28
N LEU A 93 -7.93 -7.40 -17.96
CA LEU A 93 -7.29 -8.68 -17.66
C LEU A 93 -5.76 -8.63 -17.83
N VAL A 94 -5.29 -8.09 -18.96
CA VAL A 94 -3.85 -7.94 -19.25
C VAL A 94 -3.17 -7.08 -18.19
N ILE A 95 -3.78 -5.95 -17.80
CA ILE A 95 -3.24 -5.06 -16.76
C ILE A 95 -3.14 -5.81 -15.42
N ARG A 96 -4.15 -6.59 -15.04
CA ARG A 96 -4.15 -7.34 -13.78
C ARG A 96 -3.10 -8.45 -13.79
N TYR A 97 -2.95 -9.18 -14.90
CA TYR A 97 -1.91 -10.19 -15.05
C TYR A 97 -0.50 -9.59 -15.09
N ALA A 98 -0.32 -8.38 -15.62
CA ALA A 98 0.94 -7.66 -15.52
C ALA A 98 1.30 -7.39 -14.05
N ASN A 99 0.35 -6.95 -13.21
CA ASN A 99 0.56 -6.75 -11.78
C ASN A 99 0.83 -8.06 -11.02
N PHE A 100 0.08 -9.12 -11.32
CA PHE A 100 0.30 -10.45 -10.74
C PHE A 100 1.70 -10.96 -11.05
N THR A 101 2.12 -10.84 -12.30
CA THR A 101 3.45 -11.27 -12.75
C THR A 101 4.54 -10.42 -12.11
N ALA A 102 4.36 -9.10 -12.09
CA ALA A 102 5.26 -8.16 -11.42
C ALA A 102 5.48 -8.50 -9.93
N ALA A 103 4.41 -8.80 -9.20
CA ALA A 103 4.48 -9.21 -7.80
C ALA A 103 5.25 -10.52 -7.60
N LEU A 104 5.00 -11.51 -8.46
CA LEU A 104 5.69 -12.79 -8.43
C LEU A 104 7.19 -12.64 -8.71
N LEU A 105 7.55 -11.87 -9.73
CA LEU A 105 8.95 -11.62 -10.07
C LEU A 105 9.68 -10.87 -8.96
N LEU A 106 9.03 -9.86 -8.35
CA LEU A 106 9.55 -9.14 -7.20
C LEU A 106 9.75 -10.09 -6.01
N LEU A 107 8.81 -10.99 -5.74
CA LEU A 107 8.94 -12.00 -4.68
C LEU A 107 10.15 -12.92 -4.90
N CYS A 108 10.40 -13.32 -6.15
CA CYS A 108 11.54 -14.15 -6.50
C CYS A 108 12.89 -13.52 -6.15
N LEU A 109 13.01 -12.18 -6.19
CA LEU A 109 14.20 -11.46 -5.69
C LEU A 109 14.37 -11.63 -4.18
N TYR A 110 13.26 -11.54 -3.42
CA TYR A 110 13.30 -11.57 -1.97
C TYR A 110 13.44 -12.97 -1.38
N ILE A 111 12.98 -14.02 -2.06
CA ILE A 111 13.19 -15.42 -1.61
C ILE A 111 14.69 -15.74 -1.46
N LYS A 112 15.57 -15.14 -2.28
CA LYS A 112 17.04 -15.35 -2.18
C LYS A 112 17.72 -14.49 -1.12
N SER A 113 17.07 -13.40 -0.70
CA SER A 113 17.75 -12.27 -0.06
C SER A 113 17.78 -12.34 1.47
N GLY A 114 17.06 -13.29 2.08
CA GLY A 114 16.89 -13.38 3.54
C GLY A 114 15.50 -12.92 3.99
N SER A 115 15.12 -13.28 5.21
CA SER A 115 13.76 -13.05 5.75
C SER A 115 13.49 -11.58 6.10
N ASP A 116 14.54 -10.79 6.31
CA ASP A 116 14.51 -9.38 6.69
C ASP A 116 14.78 -8.43 5.52
N ALA A 117 15.14 -8.97 4.34
CA ALA A 117 15.55 -8.16 3.19
C ALA A 117 14.49 -7.13 2.73
N VAL A 118 13.21 -7.53 2.69
CA VAL A 118 12.10 -6.61 2.36
C VAL A 118 12.03 -5.48 3.39
N GLN A 119 12.12 -5.81 4.68
CA GLN A 119 12.04 -4.85 5.77
C GLN A 119 13.21 -3.85 5.73
N SER A 120 14.42 -4.35 5.44
CA SER A 120 15.64 -3.54 5.34
C SER A 120 15.59 -2.57 4.15
N ASP A 121 15.10 -3.05 3.00
CA ASP A 121 14.92 -2.21 1.83
C ASP A 121 13.83 -1.16 2.04
N LEU A 122 12.70 -1.53 2.65
CA LEU A 122 11.66 -0.58 3.04
C LEU A 122 12.20 0.49 4.00
N MET A 123 13.03 0.12 4.98
CA MET A 123 13.68 1.09 5.87
C MET A 123 14.69 1.99 5.17
N SER A 124 15.11 1.67 3.94
CA SER A 124 15.94 2.56 3.13
C SER A 124 15.10 3.53 2.28
N ILE A 125 13.86 3.15 1.95
CA ILE A 125 12.95 3.89 1.07
C ILE A 125 12.03 4.80 1.89
N LEU A 126 11.32 4.24 2.86
CA LEU A 126 10.23 4.93 3.58
C LEU A 126 10.65 6.14 4.42
N PRO A 127 11.88 6.27 4.95
CA PRO A 127 12.30 7.52 5.59
C PRO A 127 12.20 8.74 4.65
N TRP A 128 12.43 8.56 3.35
CA TRP A 128 12.25 9.62 2.36
C TRP A 128 10.79 10.05 2.26
N PHE A 129 9.86 9.09 2.28
CA PHE A 129 8.43 9.37 2.29
C PHE A 129 8.03 10.11 3.58
N GLY A 130 8.61 9.74 4.72
CA GLY A 130 8.39 10.44 5.97
C GLY A 130 8.81 11.91 5.92
N TRP A 131 10.01 12.19 5.41
CA TRP A 131 10.47 13.57 5.22
C TRP A 131 9.65 14.34 4.19
N GLN A 132 9.31 13.70 3.07
CA GLN A 132 8.46 14.27 2.04
C GLN A 132 7.11 14.71 2.64
N ALA A 133 6.44 13.86 3.43
CA ALA A 133 5.18 14.21 4.08
C ALA A 133 5.29 15.45 4.97
N ILE A 134 6.32 15.49 5.83
CA ILE A 134 6.55 16.59 6.78
C ILE A 134 6.86 17.89 6.03
N PHE A 135 7.79 17.86 5.07
CA PHE A 135 8.18 19.05 4.32
C PHE A 135 7.05 19.55 3.42
N THR A 136 6.33 18.66 2.74
CA THR A 136 5.15 19.07 1.95
C THR A 136 4.13 19.74 2.83
N PHE A 137 3.81 19.18 4.01
CA PHE A 137 2.86 19.80 4.92
C PHE A 137 3.31 21.20 5.38
N LEU A 138 4.57 21.35 5.79
CA LEU A 138 5.10 22.64 6.22
C LEU A 138 5.13 23.66 5.07
N LEU A 139 5.68 23.29 3.91
CA LEU A 139 5.79 24.18 2.77
C LEU A 139 4.42 24.56 2.21
N ALA A 140 3.49 23.61 2.10
CA ALA A 140 2.17 23.88 1.55
C ALA A 140 1.38 24.86 2.42
N ASN A 141 1.50 24.76 3.75
CA ASN A 141 0.74 25.62 4.66
C ASN A 141 1.44 26.95 5.01
N ILE A 142 2.77 27.04 4.91
CA ILE A 142 3.55 28.27 5.21
C ILE A 142 3.87 29.06 3.94
N ALA A 143 4.22 28.38 2.86
CA ALA A 143 4.68 28.97 1.60
C ALA A 143 3.98 28.32 0.38
N PRO A 144 2.64 28.38 0.31
CA PRO A 144 1.87 27.78 -0.79
C PRO A 144 2.27 28.32 -2.17
N PHE A 145 2.76 29.57 -2.23
CA PHE A 145 3.23 30.22 -3.47
C PHE A 145 4.41 29.52 -4.15
N LEU A 146 5.11 28.62 -3.45
CA LEU A 146 6.19 27.82 -4.04
C LEU A 146 5.65 26.70 -4.94
N PHE A 147 4.38 26.32 -4.79
CA PHE A 147 3.79 25.21 -5.53
C PHE A 147 3.19 25.70 -6.84
N ILE A 148 3.42 24.94 -7.90
CA ILE A 148 2.82 25.13 -9.21
C ILE A 148 1.67 24.14 -9.33
N THR A 149 0.52 24.60 -9.81
CA THR A 149 -0.64 23.73 -10.06
C THR A 149 -0.52 23.08 -11.44
N ILE A 150 -0.69 21.76 -11.48
CA ILE A 150 -0.75 20.94 -12.69
C ILE A 150 -2.10 20.23 -12.72
N ASN A 151 -2.80 20.32 -13.84
CA ASN A 151 -4.05 19.62 -14.06
C ASN A 151 -3.77 18.32 -14.81
N ILE A 152 -4.27 17.21 -14.28
CA ILE A 152 -4.15 15.89 -14.89
C ILE A 152 -5.54 15.27 -14.88
N GLU A 153 -6.13 15.11 -16.07
CA GLU A 153 -7.53 14.71 -16.21
C GLU A 153 -8.42 15.64 -15.35
N ASP A 154 -9.23 15.09 -14.45
CA ASP A 154 -10.12 15.84 -13.57
C ASP A 154 -9.48 16.27 -12.23
N PHE A 155 -8.17 16.02 -12.04
CA PHE A 155 -7.47 16.30 -10.79
C PHE A 155 -6.53 17.50 -10.89
N GLN A 156 -6.58 18.38 -9.88
CA GLN A 156 -5.62 19.46 -9.70
C GLN A 156 -4.57 19.09 -8.65
N PHE A 157 -3.31 19.05 -9.06
CA PHE A 157 -2.17 18.77 -8.19
C PHE A 157 -1.30 20.01 -8.02
N SER A 158 -1.00 20.37 -6.78
CA SER A 158 -0.03 21.41 -6.44
C SER A 158 1.31 20.76 -6.14
N THR A 159 2.36 21.17 -6.85
CA THR A 159 3.66 20.50 -6.80
C THR A 159 4.86 21.44 -6.74
N ILE A 160 5.92 20.99 -6.05
CA ILE A 160 7.29 21.50 -6.19
C ILE A 160 8.14 20.38 -6.79
N PHE A 161 8.65 20.60 -8.01
CA PHE A 161 9.51 19.68 -8.76
C PHE A 161 8.98 18.24 -8.89
N LEU A 162 7.65 18.03 -8.85
CA LEU A 162 7.01 16.70 -8.80
C LEU A 162 7.36 15.86 -7.57
N LEU A 163 8.11 16.44 -6.62
CA LEU A 163 8.60 15.77 -5.44
C LEU A 163 7.73 16.04 -4.22
N PHE A 164 7.30 17.29 -4.02
CA PHE A 164 6.40 17.64 -2.93
C PHE A 164 5.04 17.92 -3.52
N ASN A 165 4.06 17.08 -3.23
CA ASN A 165 2.75 17.15 -3.86
C ASN A 165 1.64 17.12 -2.82
N TYR A 166 0.65 17.98 -3.02
CA TYR A 166 -0.65 17.92 -2.37
C TYR A 166 -1.74 18.15 -3.42
N HIS A 167 -2.95 17.75 -3.09
CA HIS A 167 -4.13 18.08 -3.87
C HIS A 167 -5.13 18.79 -2.96
N GLU A 168 -5.93 19.66 -3.55
CA GLU A 168 -7.11 20.24 -2.91
C GLU A 168 -8.33 19.57 -3.54
N LEU A 169 -9.23 19.04 -2.71
CA LEU A 169 -10.45 18.39 -3.21
C LEU A 169 -11.44 19.43 -3.75
N MET A 170 -11.32 20.69 -3.33
CA MET A 170 -12.11 21.83 -3.78
C MET A 170 -11.21 23.07 -3.79
N ALA A 171 -11.34 23.91 -4.81
CA ALA A 171 -10.75 25.24 -4.81
C ALA A 171 -11.29 26.02 -3.60
N ASP A 172 -10.41 26.70 -2.86
CA ASP A 172 -10.74 27.54 -1.70
C ASP A 172 -11.20 26.81 -0.42
N SER A 173 -10.98 25.50 -0.28
CA SER A 173 -11.19 24.85 1.02
C SER A 173 -10.23 25.44 2.07
N THR A 174 -10.78 26.06 3.11
CA THR A 174 -10.05 26.75 4.19
C THR A 174 -9.28 25.82 5.15
N GLY A 175 -9.15 24.55 4.78
CA GLY A 175 -8.49 23.52 5.57
C GLY A 175 -6.98 23.41 5.32
N PHE A 176 -6.30 22.70 6.22
CA PHE A 176 -4.89 22.37 6.04
C PHE A 176 -4.65 21.55 4.76
N LYS A 177 -3.66 21.96 3.97
CA LYS A 177 -3.25 21.25 2.75
C LYS A 177 -2.60 19.91 3.12
N ARG A 178 -3.09 18.82 2.52
CA ARG A 178 -2.74 17.44 2.89
C ARG A 178 -1.72 16.86 1.91
N PRO A 179 -0.55 16.38 2.37
CA PRO A 179 0.46 15.79 1.49
C PRO A 179 -0.01 14.44 0.94
N ASN A 180 0.17 14.25 -0.37
CA ASN A 180 -0.09 12.97 -1.06
C ASN A 180 1.21 12.23 -1.41
N GLY A 181 2.36 12.86 -1.20
CA GLY A 181 3.65 12.30 -1.56
C GLY A 181 3.76 12.04 -3.06
N PHE A 182 4.15 10.84 -3.45
CA PHE A 182 4.15 10.40 -4.85
C PHE A 182 2.86 9.75 -5.29
N PHE A 183 1.77 9.85 -4.52
CA PHE A 183 0.51 9.15 -4.79
C PHE A 183 -0.58 10.11 -5.26
N TYR A 184 -1.61 9.57 -5.90
CA TYR A 184 -2.74 10.39 -6.35
C TYR A 184 -3.59 10.91 -5.17
N GLU A 185 -3.63 10.19 -4.04
CA GLU A 185 -4.36 10.60 -2.84
C GLU A 185 -3.59 10.35 -1.52
N PRO A 186 -3.88 11.12 -0.44
CA PRO A 186 -3.23 10.94 0.87
C PRO A 186 -3.58 9.59 1.52
N GLY A 187 -4.70 8.98 1.12
CA GLY A 187 -5.17 7.67 1.57
C GLY A 187 -4.21 6.53 1.24
N VAL A 188 -3.65 6.53 0.02
CA VAL A 188 -2.60 5.58 -0.38
C VAL A 188 -1.28 5.90 0.30
N PHE A 189 -0.91 7.19 0.41
CA PHE A 189 0.34 7.60 1.03
C PHE A 189 0.44 7.17 2.50
N GLN A 190 -0.65 7.30 3.27
CA GLN A 190 -0.65 6.93 4.69
C GLN A 190 -0.38 5.44 4.91
N ILE A 191 -0.71 4.56 3.96
CA ILE A 191 -0.42 3.11 4.07
C ILE A 191 1.08 2.90 4.27
N TYR A 192 1.88 3.55 3.43
CA TYR A 192 3.33 3.42 3.46
C TYR A 192 3.96 4.09 4.67
N LEU A 193 3.41 5.22 5.13
CA LEU A 193 3.84 5.87 6.38
C LEU A 193 3.47 5.02 7.61
N ASN A 194 2.35 4.31 7.60
CA ASN A 194 1.99 3.37 8.66
C ASN A 194 2.84 2.11 8.64
N ILE A 195 3.21 1.59 7.47
CA ILE A 195 4.21 0.52 7.36
C ILE A 195 5.56 1.00 7.91
N TYR A 196 5.96 2.24 7.62
CA TYR A 196 7.19 2.84 8.15
C TYR A 196 7.16 2.97 9.67
N LEU A 197 6.04 3.43 10.24
CA LEU A 197 5.82 3.50 11.67
C LEU A 197 5.88 2.12 12.32
N TYR A 198 5.22 1.13 11.72
CA TYR A 198 5.29 -0.25 12.17
C TYR A 198 6.73 -0.79 12.17
N LEU A 199 7.49 -0.62 11.09
CA LEU A 199 8.89 -1.07 11.02
C LEU A 199 9.74 -0.36 12.08
N SER A 200 9.52 0.94 12.27
CA SER A 200 10.24 1.77 13.24
C SER A 200 9.94 1.40 14.68
N LEU A 201 8.69 1.06 15.03
CA LEU A 201 8.26 0.75 16.39
C LEU A 201 8.40 -0.72 16.78
N MET A 202 8.12 -1.63 15.84
CA MET A 202 7.99 -3.07 16.13
C MET A 202 9.26 -3.84 15.76
N VAL A 203 9.92 -3.45 14.66
CA VAL A 203 11.04 -4.21 14.09
C VAL A 203 12.38 -3.61 14.51
N TYR A 204 12.70 -2.40 14.05
CA TYR A 204 14.03 -1.81 14.21
C TYR A 204 14.19 -0.96 15.48
N LYS A 205 13.10 -0.39 16.00
CA LYS A 205 13.08 0.36 17.28
C LYS A 205 14.02 1.57 17.33
N ILE A 206 14.26 2.22 16.18
CA ILE A 206 15.15 3.37 16.07
C ILE A 206 14.38 4.68 16.36
N ARG A 207 14.76 5.40 17.42
CA ARG A 207 14.05 6.59 17.92
C ARG A 207 13.82 7.68 16.87
N ARG A 208 14.86 8.00 16.07
CA ARG A 208 14.77 8.99 15.00
C ARG A 208 13.71 8.60 13.97
N HIS A 209 13.71 7.33 13.55
CA HIS A 209 12.72 6.84 12.59
C HIS A 209 11.31 6.83 13.17
N ILE A 210 11.14 6.46 14.45
CA ILE A 210 9.85 6.53 15.16
C ILE A 210 9.29 7.96 15.17
N ALA A 211 10.13 8.95 15.49
CA ALA A 211 9.71 10.36 15.51
C ALA A 211 9.28 10.84 14.11
N ILE A 212 10.11 10.58 13.10
CA ILE A 212 9.82 10.96 11.70
C ILE A 212 8.54 10.25 11.21
N SER A 213 8.43 8.93 11.39
CA SER A 213 7.27 8.17 10.93
C SER A 213 5.98 8.60 11.62
N THR A 214 6.05 8.91 12.92
CA THR A 214 4.88 9.40 13.66
C THR A 214 4.46 10.76 13.12
N ALA A 215 5.36 11.74 13.10
CA ALA A 215 5.07 13.09 12.59
C ALA A 215 4.54 13.06 11.15
N ALA A 216 5.14 12.23 10.28
CA ALA A 216 4.70 12.06 8.91
C ALA A 216 3.24 11.59 8.79
N VAL A 217 2.82 10.60 9.60
CA VAL A 217 1.40 10.17 9.60
C VAL A 217 0.49 11.30 10.05
N PHE A 218 0.85 12.08 11.07
CA PHE A 218 0.08 13.25 11.51
C PHE A 218 -0.07 14.29 10.40
N CYS A 219 1.00 14.56 9.64
CA CYS A 219 0.96 15.51 8.53
C CYS A 219 -0.03 15.11 7.42
N THR A 220 -0.36 13.83 7.25
CA THR A 220 -1.36 13.40 6.24
C THR A 220 -2.80 13.79 6.57
N LEU A 221 -3.08 14.07 7.85
CA LEU A 221 -4.43 14.34 8.39
C LEU A 221 -5.47 13.28 7.93
N SER A 222 -5.03 12.04 7.71
CA SER A 222 -5.91 10.93 7.33
C SER A 222 -6.49 10.27 8.57
N THR A 223 -7.82 10.23 8.70
CA THR A 223 -8.51 9.58 9.83
C THR A 223 -8.13 8.10 9.94
N THR A 224 -8.18 7.37 8.82
CA THR A 224 -7.74 5.97 8.74
C THR A 224 -6.26 5.85 9.12
N GLY A 225 -5.42 6.76 8.61
CA GLY A 225 -3.98 6.77 8.91
C GLY A 225 -3.67 6.94 10.39
N LEU A 226 -4.36 7.87 11.07
CA LEU A 226 -4.21 8.15 12.49
C LEU A 226 -4.76 7.02 13.38
N ILE A 227 -5.89 6.40 13.00
CA ILE A 227 -6.43 5.22 13.69
C ILE A 227 -5.42 4.07 13.64
N ILE A 228 -4.88 3.77 12.45
CA ILE A 228 -3.87 2.71 12.27
C ILE A 228 -2.61 3.02 13.09
N ALA A 229 -2.10 4.25 13.05
CA ALA A 229 -0.93 4.66 13.83
C ALA A 229 -1.17 4.47 15.33
N SER A 230 -2.35 4.83 15.82
CA SER A 230 -2.76 4.64 17.22
C SER A 230 -2.75 3.16 17.60
N LEU A 231 -3.30 2.28 16.75
CA LEU A 231 -3.28 0.84 16.96
C LEU A 231 -1.84 0.27 16.96
N ILE A 232 -0.95 0.76 16.10
CA ILE A 232 0.47 0.36 16.09
C ILE A 232 1.15 0.75 17.40
N TRP A 233 0.92 1.98 17.90
CA TRP A 233 1.45 2.44 19.18
C TRP A 233 0.95 1.59 20.35
N VAL A 234 -0.36 1.32 20.42
CA VAL A 234 -0.95 0.43 21.42
C VAL A 234 -0.35 -0.97 21.33
N ALA A 235 -0.23 -1.54 20.14
CA ALA A 235 0.34 -2.86 19.96
C ALA A 235 1.84 -2.93 20.35
N SER A 236 2.61 -1.87 20.05
CA SER A 236 4.02 -1.74 20.48
C SER A 236 4.16 -1.68 22.00
N PHE A 237 3.21 -1.02 22.68
CA PHE A 237 3.16 -1.02 24.13
C PHE A 237 2.91 -2.40 24.72
N LEU A 238 1.86 -3.07 24.23
CA LEU A 238 1.40 -4.35 24.76
C LEU A 238 2.43 -5.46 24.53
N THR A 239 3.28 -5.31 23.51
CA THR A 239 4.35 -6.26 23.19
C THR A 239 5.70 -5.93 23.86
N THR A 240 5.83 -4.79 24.56
CA THR A 240 7.03 -4.45 25.32
C THR A 240 7.05 -5.17 26.69
N SER A 241 8.22 -5.65 27.12
CA SER A 241 8.38 -6.37 28.39
C SER A 241 7.99 -5.53 29.62
N PRO A 242 7.47 -6.16 30.70
CA PRO A 242 6.94 -5.46 31.88
C PRO A 242 7.97 -4.56 32.59
N LEU A 243 9.25 -4.95 32.62
CA LEU A 243 10.36 -4.14 33.17
C LEU A 243 10.66 -2.88 32.37
N GLN A 244 10.50 -2.91 31.03
CA GLN A 244 10.64 -1.73 30.18
C GLN A 244 9.36 -0.87 30.15
N ARG A 245 8.23 -1.44 30.62
CA ARG A 245 6.91 -0.81 30.61
C ARG A 245 6.81 0.35 31.60
N THR A 246 7.43 0.25 32.77
CA THR A 246 7.45 1.30 33.81
C THR A 246 8.15 2.57 33.34
N ARG A 247 9.27 2.47 32.61
CA ARG A 247 9.99 3.62 32.06
C ARG A 247 9.32 4.24 30.83
N LYS A 248 8.66 3.41 30.00
CA LYS A 248 7.89 3.88 28.83
C LYS A 248 6.51 4.44 29.18
N LYS A 249 5.96 4.14 30.35
CA LYS A 249 4.59 4.55 30.76
C LYS A 249 4.39 6.06 30.65
N ASN A 250 5.36 6.88 31.06
CA ASN A 250 5.19 8.35 31.05
C ASN A 250 5.27 8.95 29.64
N ILE A 251 6.25 8.55 28.83
CA ILE A 251 6.41 9.04 27.45
C ILE A 251 5.26 8.58 26.56
N MET A 252 4.77 7.37 26.80
CA MET A 252 3.75 6.77 25.98
C MET A 252 2.33 7.16 26.39
N SER A 253 2.07 7.46 27.67
CA SER A 253 0.86 8.17 28.07
C SER A 253 0.82 9.54 27.40
N ILE A 254 1.94 10.27 27.36
CA ILE A 254 2.01 11.57 26.68
C ILE A 254 1.81 11.43 25.17
N LEU A 255 2.41 10.43 24.50
CA LEU A 255 2.21 10.16 23.06
C LEU A 255 0.80 9.65 22.71
N LEU A 256 0.19 8.83 23.56
CA LEU A 256 -1.21 8.41 23.40
C LEU A 256 -2.17 9.58 23.64
N LEU A 257 -1.95 10.39 24.68
CA LEU A 257 -2.73 11.60 24.93
C LEU A 257 -2.53 12.62 23.79
N THR A 258 -1.32 12.85 23.32
CA THR A 258 -1.05 13.76 22.17
C THR A 258 -1.47 13.19 20.82
N ALA A 259 -1.66 11.88 20.66
CA ALA A 259 -2.27 11.31 19.47
C ALA A 259 -3.79 11.35 19.53
N ILE A 260 -4.37 10.95 20.67
CA ILE A 260 -5.81 10.83 20.86
C ILE A 260 -6.47 12.20 21.04
N ILE A 261 -5.83 13.18 21.71
CA ILE A 261 -6.42 14.51 21.95
C ILE A 261 -6.64 15.29 20.64
N PRO A 262 -5.67 15.41 19.72
CA PRO A 262 -5.91 16.05 18.42
C PRO A 262 -6.88 15.25 17.55
N ILE A 263 -6.90 13.91 17.67
CA ILE A 263 -7.88 13.04 16.98
C ILE A 263 -9.30 13.32 17.49
N LEU A 264 -9.52 13.34 18.81
CA LEU A 264 -10.81 13.68 19.41
C LEU A 264 -11.17 15.15 19.12
N PHE A 265 -10.23 16.07 19.18
CA PHE A 265 -10.48 17.49 18.91
C PHE A 265 -10.81 17.76 17.42
N LEU A 266 -10.07 17.17 16.47
CA LEU A 266 -10.33 17.29 15.02
C LEU A 266 -11.57 16.51 14.57
N ILE A 267 -11.89 15.38 15.20
CA ILE A 267 -13.10 14.60 14.88
C ILE A 267 -14.33 15.33 15.41
N THR A 268 -14.29 15.83 16.64
CA THR A 268 -15.49 16.38 17.31
C THR A 268 -15.83 17.81 16.88
N TYR A 269 -14.85 18.62 16.44
CA TYR A 269 -15.10 20.05 16.18
C TYR A 269 -15.38 20.43 14.71
N SER A 270 -14.83 19.72 13.71
CA SER A 270 -15.01 20.08 12.29
C SER A 270 -15.47 18.94 11.39
N ASN A 271 -15.05 17.69 11.66
CA ASN A 271 -15.32 16.58 10.76
C ASN A 271 -16.72 15.96 10.90
N VAL A 272 -17.35 16.00 12.07
CA VAL A 272 -18.71 15.45 12.22
C VAL A 272 -19.73 16.34 11.52
N GLU A 273 -19.60 17.66 11.62
CA GLU A 273 -20.52 18.58 10.96
C GLU A 273 -20.23 18.68 9.44
N ASP A 274 -18.98 18.83 9.01
CA ASP A 274 -18.68 18.95 7.57
C ASP A 274 -18.79 17.63 6.77
N LYS A 275 -18.63 16.45 7.39
CA LYS A 275 -18.79 15.15 6.69
C LYS A 275 -20.20 14.58 6.75
N PHE A 276 -21.02 14.95 7.74
CA PHE A 276 -22.41 14.50 7.82
C PHE A 276 -23.42 15.53 7.33
N THR A 277 -23.13 16.84 7.44
CA THR A 277 -24.05 17.93 7.09
C THR A 277 -23.46 18.98 6.12
N GLY A 278 -22.16 18.97 5.83
CA GLY A 278 -21.50 19.92 4.92
C GLY A 278 -21.17 19.39 3.51
N GLU A 279 -20.62 20.26 2.65
CA GLU A 279 -20.29 19.98 1.23
C GLU A 279 -19.20 18.89 1.03
N MET A 280 -18.51 18.47 2.09
CA MET A 280 -17.54 17.36 2.12
C MET A 280 -18.18 15.96 2.28
N GLN A 281 -19.52 15.88 2.26
CA GLN A 281 -20.31 14.65 2.25
C GLN A 281 -19.89 13.67 1.14
N GLY A 282 -19.42 14.18 0.00
CA GLY A 282 -19.19 13.41 -1.21
C GLY A 282 -18.23 12.22 -1.07
N SER A 283 -17.15 12.33 -0.29
CA SER A 283 -16.17 11.23 -0.13
C SER A 283 -16.64 10.13 0.83
N ALA A 284 -17.38 10.49 1.89
CA ALA A 284 -17.93 9.51 2.83
C ALA A 284 -19.13 8.77 2.21
N ILE A 285 -20.03 9.51 1.55
CA ILE A 285 -21.15 8.95 0.80
C ILE A 285 -20.63 8.04 -0.32
N ALA A 286 -19.61 8.45 -1.07
CA ALA A 286 -18.99 7.61 -2.09
C ALA A 286 -18.56 6.24 -1.57
N ARG A 287 -17.84 6.21 -0.45
CA ARG A 287 -17.35 4.97 0.15
C ARG A 287 -18.48 4.10 0.66
N GLN A 288 -19.52 4.70 1.23
CA GLN A 288 -20.72 4.00 1.69
C GLN A 288 -21.48 3.41 0.49
N TYR A 289 -21.63 4.19 -0.58
CA TYR A 289 -22.23 3.76 -1.83
C TYR A 289 -21.45 2.59 -2.44
N ASP A 290 -20.13 2.70 -2.58
CA ASP A 290 -19.24 1.64 -3.08
C ASP A 290 -19.36 0.35 -2.26
N LEU A 291 -19.49 0.48 -0.94
CA LEU A 291 -19.67 -0.63 -0.02
C LEU A 291 -21.00 -1.35 -0.28
N PHE A 292 -22.13 -0.64 -0.31
CA PHE A 292 -23.44 -1.25 -0.52
C PHE A 292 -23.58 -1.88 -1.90
N THR A 293 -23.19 -1.15 -2.95
CA THR A 293 -23.21 -1.67 -4.32
C THR A 293 -22.34 -2.92 -4.44
N GLY A 294 -21.11 -2.86 -3.92
CA GLY A 294 -20.23 -4.02 -3.97
C GLY A 294 -20.74 -5.22 -3.17
N LEU A 295 -21.40 -5.01 -2.02
CA LEU A 295 -22.05 -6.07 -1.26
C LEU A 295 -23.22 -6.71 -2.01
N ASN A 296 -24.01 -5.91 -2.73
CA ASN A 296 -25.10 -6.43 -3.57
C ASN A 296 -24.56 -7.27 -4.73
N ILE A 297 -23.49 -6.83 -5.39
CA ILE A 297 -22.81 -7.63 -6.43
C ILE A 297 -22.25 -8.93 -5.83
N ILE A 298 -21.64 -8.89 -4.64
CA ILE A 298 -21.15 -10.09 -3.95
C ILE A 298 -22.30 -11.05 -3.64
N ARG A 299 -23.47 -10.54 -3.26
CA ARG A 299 -24.66 -11.35 -2.98
C ARG A 299 -25.17 -12.07 -4.24
N GLU A 300 -25.14 -11.41 -5.38
CA GLU A 300 -25.56 -11.99 -6.67
C GLU A 300 -24.53 -12.95 -7.26
N TYR A 301 -23.24 -12.63 -7.14
CA TYR A 301 -22.12 -13.39 -7.72
C TYR A 301 -21.12 -13.89 -6.66
N PRO A 302 -21.55 -14.65 -5.63
CA PRO A 302 -20.71 -14.94 -4.47
C PRO A 302 -19.54 -15.88 -4.76
N LEU A 303 -19.65 -16.74 -5.78
CA LEU A 303 -18.64 -17.78 -6.04
C LEU A 303 -17.55 -17.31 -7.01
N LEU A 304 -17.94 -16.74 -8.16
CA LEU A 304 -17.03 -16.40 -9.24
C LEU A 304 -16.74 -14.91 -9.35
N GLY A 305 -17.56 -14.07 -8.70
CA GLY A 305 -17.53 -12.63 -8.89
C GLY A 305 -17.84 -12.19 -10.32
N ILE A 306 -17.65 -10.90 -10.57
CA ILE A 306 -17.79 -10.24 -11.87
C ILE A 306 -16.43 -9.90 -12.50
N GLY A 307 -15.32 -10.33 -11.87
CA GLY A 307 -13.90 -10.03 -12.14
C GLY A 307 -13.56 -8.59 -12.41
N PHE A 308 -12.65 -8.35 -13.37
CA PHE A 308 -11.91 -7.09 -13.44
C PHE A 308 -12.49 -6.05 -14.39
N ASP A 309 -13.66 -6.31 -14.97
CA ASP A 309 -14.27 -5.44 -15.96
C ASP A 309 -14.93 -4.24 -15.28
N HIS A 310 -14.38 -3.05 -15.53
CA HIS A 310 -14.93 -1.82 -14.97
C HIS A 310 -16.29 -1.46 -15.56
N LYS A 311 -16.51 -1.69 -16.86
CA LYS A 311 -17.79 -1.38 -17.51
C LYS A 311 -18.91 -2.20 -16.92
N ARG A 312 -18.65 -3.48 -16.66
CA ARG A 312 -19.62 -4.35 -15.99
C ARG A 312 -19.93 -3.92 -14.56
N TYR A 313 -18.92 -3.44 -13.82
CA TYR A 313 -19.17 -2.85 -12.51
C TYR A 313 -20.12 -1.65 -12.63
N LEU A 314 -19.91 -0.78 -13.62
CA LEU A 314 -20.77 0.37 -13.91
C LEU A 314 -22.19 -0.04 -14.35
N GLU A 315 -22.33 -1.08 -15.17
CA GLU A 315 -23.63 -1.60 -15.62
C GLU A 315 -24.48 -2.17 -14.48
N LEU A 316 -23.83 -2.69 -13.44
CA LEU A 316 -24.52 -3.24 -12.26
C LEU A 316 -24.82 -2.16 -11.20
N LEU A 317 -24.32 -0.92 -11.37
CA LEU A 317 -24.61 0.20 -10.46
C LEU A 317 -26.10 0.49 -10.30
N PRO A 318 -26.92 0.61 -11.36
CA PRO A 318 -28.32 1.03 -11.24
C PRO A 318 -29.20 -0.02 -10.55
N TYR A 319 -28.83 -1.30 -10.65
CA TYR A 319 -29.59 -2.41 -10.09
C TYR A 319 -29.19 -2.75 -8.65
N ALA A 320 -27.99 -2.32 -8.23
CA ALA A 320 -27.43 -2.56 -6.91
C ALA A 320 -27.52 -1.35 -5.97
N ALA A 321 -27.93 -0.17 -6.44
CA ALA A 321 -27.99 1.05 -5.66
C ALA A 321 -29.31 1.18 -4.87
N PHE A 322 -29.20 1.74 -3.66
CA PHE A 322 -30.32 2.32 -2.91
C PHE A 322 -31.00 3.36 -3.82
N THR A 323 -32.29 3.20 -4.09
CA THR A 323 -33.10 4.01 -5.02
C THR A 323 -33.28 5.49 -4.65
N ASP A 324 -32.50 6.05 -3.72
CA ASP A 324 -32.60 7.45 -3.30
C ASP A 324 -31.25 7.98 -2.80
N THR A 325 -30.34 8.42 -3.67
CA THR A 325 -29.22 9.30 -3.25
C THR A 325 -28.70 10.19 -4.40
N LEU A 326 -29.01 11.50 -4.32
CA LEU A 326 -28.18 12.73 -4.39
C LEU A 326 -26.87 12.83 -5.23
N LEU A 327 -26.42 11.81 -5.96
CA LEU A 327 -25.22 11.88 -6.81
C LEU A 327 -25.65 11.95 -8.29
N SER A 328 -25.09 12.89 -9.04
CA SER A 328 -25.35 12.98 -10.49
C SER A 328 -24.86 11.71 -11.19
N GLU A 329 -25.63 11.21 -12.15
CA GLU A 329 -25.31 10.00 -12.93
C GLU A 329 -23.89 10.05 -13.53
N GLU A 330 -23.46 11.25 -13.93
CA GLU A 330 -22.13 11.52 -14.49
C GLU A 330 -20.97 11.31 -13.48
N SER A 331 -21.20 11.62 -12.20
CA SER A 331 -20.22 11.39 -11.11
C SER A 331 -20.16 9.92 -10.69
N ALA A 332 -21.22 9.15 -10.94
CA ALA A 332 -21.28 7.71 -10.63
C ALA A 332 -20.60 6.87 -11.73
N LEU A 333 -20.67 7.31 -12.99
CA LEU A 333 -20.18 6.58 -14.16
C LEU A 333 -18.65 6.61 -14.36
N SER A 334 -17.93 7.54 -13.73
CA SER A 334 -16.46 7.64 -13.82
C SER A 334 -15.71 6.99 -12.65
N ARG A 335 -16.41 6.35 -11.70
CA ARG A 335 -15.83 5.93 -10.42
C ARG A 335 -15.50 4.44 -10.33
N SER A 336 -14.24 4.13 -10.03
CA SER A 336 -13.83 2.82 -9.52
C SER A 336 -14.06 2.73 -8.01
N SER A 337 -14.49 1.57 -7.51
CA SER A 337 -14.69 1.32 -6.07
C SER A 337 -13.47 1.74 -5.25
N SER A 338 -13.71 2.47 -4.16
CA SER A 338 -12.70 2.94 -3.21
C SER A 338 -12.33 1.90 -2.15
N ASN A 339 -13.06 0.79 -2.03
CA ASN A 339 -12.84 -0.24 -1.01
C ASN A 339 -12.16 -1.48 -1.62
N GLY A 340 -10.88 -1.71 -1.29
CA GLY A 340 -10.08 -2.83 -1.78
C GLY A 340 -10.56 -4.21 -1.32
N ILE A 341 -11.19 -4.32 -0.15
CA ILE A 341 -11.74 -5.60 0.34
C ILE A 341 -13.00 -5.96 -0.44
N ILE A 342 -13.89 -4.99 -0.64
CA ILE A 342 -15.09 -5.18 -1.45
C ILE A 342 -14.71 -5.43 -2.90
N TYR A 343 -13.71 -4.69 -3.41
CA TYR A 343 -13.14 -4.94 -4.73
C TYR A 343 -12.65 -6.37 -4.89
N LEU A 344 -11.90 -6.89 -3.93
CA LEU A 344 -11.42 -8.26 -3.94
C LEU A 344 -12.56 -9.28 -4.10
N PHE A 345 -13.63 -9.13 -3.31
CA PHE A 345 -14.72 -10.10 -3.29
C PHE A 345 -15.67 -9.97 -4.48
N TYR A 346 -16.04 -8.76 -4.89
CA TYR A 346 -16.92 -8.64 -6.07
C TYR A 346 -16.18 -9.08 -7.34
N SER A 347 -14.86 -8.91 -7.42
CA SER A 347 -14.10 -9.33 -8.60
C SER A 347 -13.85 -10.85 -8.61
N LEU A 348 -13.31 -11.45 -7.56
CA LEU A 348 -12.91 -12.86 -7.60
C LEU A 348 -13.90 -13.83 -6.95
N GLY A 349 -14.97 -13.32 -6.35
CA GLY A 349 -15.85 -14.09 -5.48
C GLY A 349 -15.25 -14.34 -4.09
N ILE A 350 -16.09 -14.83 -3.19
CA ILE A 350 -15.76 -15.12 -1.80
C ILE A 350 -14.65 -16.18 -1.68
N PRO A 351 -14.68 -17.33 -2.40
CA PRO A 351 -13.67 -18.38 -2.20
C PRO A 351 -12.25 -17.91 -2.50
N LEU A 352 -12.02 -17.32 -3.68
CA LEU A 352 -10.70 -16.80 -4.05
C LEU A 352 -10.31 -15.55 -3.25
N GLY A 353 -11.27 -14.67 -2.97
CA GLY A 353 -11.04 -13.51 -2.12
C GLY A 353 -10.54 -13.90 -0.72
N LEU A 354 -11.13 -14.94 -0.11
CA LEU A 354 -10.69 -15.48 1.17
C LEU A 354 -9.29 -16.08 1.08
N ILE A 355 -8.93 -16.78 -0.01
CA ILE A 355 -7.57 -17.30 -0.20
C ILE A 355 -6.55 -16.17 -0.22
N ILE A 356 -6.80 -15.09 -0.96
CA ILE A 356 -5.90 -13.94 -1.03
C ILE A 356 -5.80 -13.25 0.34
N LEU A 357 -6.94 -12.98 0.98
CA LEU A 357 -6.97 -12.31 2.28
C LEU A 357 -6.28 -13.14 3.38
N PHE A 358 -6.52 -14.45 3.40
CA PHE A 358 -5.83 -15.38 4.29
C PHE A 358 -4.33 -15.46 4.00
N SER A 359 -3.92 -15.34 2.74
CA SER A 359 -2.52 -15.29 2.35
C SER A 359 -1.83 -14.03 2.87
N ILE A 360 -2.49 -12.87 2.87
CA ILE A 360 -1.99 -11.65 3.51
C ILE A 360 -1.84 -11.87 5.03
N TYR A 361 -2.81 -12.53 5.68
CA TYR A 361 -2.71 -12.87 7.10
C TYR A 361 -1.55 -13.82 7.43
N LYS A 362 -1.28 -14.80 6.55
CA LYS A 362 -0.21 -15.80 6.69
C LYS A 362 1.13 -15.39 6.08
N GLN A 363 1.27 -14.14 5.64
CA GLN A 363 2.48 -13.62 5.01
C GLN A 363 3.75 -13.93 5.83
N LYS A 364 4.88 -14.06 5.12
CA LYS A 364 6.19 -14.45 5.69
C LYS A 364 7.24 -13.33 5.66
N LEU A 365 6.89 -12.16 5.13
CA LEU A 365 7.81 -11.03 4.92
C LEU A 365 7.97 -10.13 6.14
N PHE A 366 7.00 -10.08 7.05
CA PHE A 366 7.00 -9.19 8.20
C PHE A 366 6.76 -9.95 9.51
N PRO A 367 7.49 -9.64 10.60
CA PRO A 367 7.21 -10.19 11.92
C PRO A 367 5.85 -9.71 12.45
N HIS A 368 5.37 -10.27 13.56
CA HIS A 368 4.07 -9.87 14.13
C HIS A 368 2.91 -9.86 13.10
N ARG A 369 2.79 -10.94 12.31
CA ARG A 369 1.89 -11.05 11.15
C ARG A 369 0.45 -10.54 11.37
N LYS A 370 -0.11 -10.70 12.58
CA LYS A 370 -1.46 -10.23 12.92
C LYS A 370 -1.56 -8.70 12.90
N ILE A 371 -0.54 -8.00 13.42
CA ILE A 371 -0.50 -6.53 13.44
C ILE A 371 -0.32 -6.02 12.01
N PHE A 372 0.61 -6.62 11.26
CA PHE A 372 0.82 -6.24 9.85
C PHE A 372 -0.44 -6.47 9.01
N PHE A 373 -1.11 -7.60 9.20
CA PHE A 373 -2.41 -7.87 8.57
C PHE A 373 -3.44 -6.80 8.93
N ALA A 374 -3.57 -6.40 10.19
CA ALA A 374 -4.50 -5.35 10.60
C ALA A 374 -4.21 -4.00 9.91
N ILE A 375 -2.93 -3.61 9.77
CA ILE A 375 -2.52 -2.39 9.05
C ILE A 375 -2.99 -2.44 7.61
N ILE A 376 -2.70 -3.53 6.90
CA ILE A 376 -3.08 -3.69 5.49
C ILE A 376 -4.59 -3.79 5.34
N PHE A 377 -5.27 -4.59 6.17
CA PHE A 377 -6.71 -4.78 6.12
C PHE A 377 -7.47 -3.46 6.33
N LEU A 378 -7.15 -2.70 7.38
CA LEU A 378 -7.79 -1.42 7.65
C LEU A 378 -7.52 -0.39 6.54
N SER A 379 -6.32 -0.43 5.95
CA SER A 379 -5.98 0.42 4.81
C SER A 379 -6.80 0.07 3.56
N LEU A 380 -7.01 -1.22 3.30
CA LEU A 380 -7.79 -1.70 2.16
C LEU A 380 -9.30 -1.47 2.32
N LEU A 381 -9.78 -1.12 3.51
CA LEU A 381 -11.17 -0.66 3.68
C LEU A 381 -11.40 0.72 3.07
N SER A 382 -10.34 1.56 3.00
CA SER A 382 -10.45 2.91 2.44
C SER A 382 -9.80 3.08 1.06
N GLU A 383 -8.94 2.15 0.65
CA GLU A 383 -8.19 2.24 -0.62
C GLU A 383 -8.29 0.95 -1.45
N ALA A 384 -8.54 1.07 -2.75
CA ALA A 384 -8.69 -0.07 -3.66
C ALA A 384 -7.38 -0.56 -4.31
N ILE A 385 -6.37 -0.79 -3.49
CA ILE A 385 -5.01 -1.15 -3.95
C ILE A 385 -4.66 -2.64 -3.81
N ILE A 386 -5.65 -3.52 -3.61
CA ILE A 386 -5.44 -4.96 -3.32
C ILE A 386 -4.65 -5.71 -4.41
N TYR A 387 -4.82 -5.31 -5.69
CA TYR A 387 -4.17 -5.96 -6.84
C TYR A 387 -2.90 -5.25 -7.31
N THR A 388 -2.24 -4.51 -6.43
CA THR A 388 -1.00 -3.84 -6.77
C THR A 388 0.19 -4.73 -6.46
N PRO A 389 1.32 -4.58 -7.17
CA PRO A 389 2.45 -5.50 -7.03
C PRO A 389 2.98 -5.63 -5.60
N PHE A 390 2.96 -4.54 -4.82
CA PHE A 390 3.40 -4.55 -3.43
C PHE A 390 2.46 -5.36 -2.51
N ILE A 391 1.14 -5.19 -2.60
CA ILE A 391 0.20 -5.95 -1.77
C ILE A 391 0.18 -7.42 -2.17
N LEU A 392 0.25 -7.71 -3.46
CA LEU A 392 0.35 -9.07 -3.99
C LEU A 392 1.65 -9.77 -3.59
N LEU A 393 2.78 -9.04 -3.54
CA LEU A 393 4.05 -9.54 -3.00
C LEU A 393 3.85 -10.07 -1.57
N VAL A 394 3.13 -9.33 -0.72
CA VAL A 394 2.79 -9.75 0.65
C VAL A 394 1.94 -11.01 0.64
N ALA A 395 0.87 -11.05 -0.15
CA ALA A 395 -0.02 -12.22 -0.24
C ALA A 395 0.76 -13.47 -0.71
N TYR A 396 1.48 -13.37 -1.82
CA TYR A 396 2.23 -14.48 -2.41
C TYR A 396 3.33 -15.03 -1.50
N SER A 397 3.87 -14.21 -0.60
CA SER A 397 4.88 -14.68 0.36
C SER A 397 4.39 -15.85 1.23
N ALA A 398 3.09 -15.92 1.54
CA ALA A 398 2.51 -17.04 2.28
C ALA A 398 2.57 -18.35 1.48
N LEU A 399 2.39 -18.26 0.15
CA LEU A 399 2.28 -19.38 -0.78
C LEU A 399 3.63 -19.94 -1.24
N VAL A 400 4.75 -19.33 -0.86
CA VAL A 400 6.08 -19.85 -1.15
C VAL A 400 6.33 -21.13 -0.34
N GLY A 401 6.67 -22.21 -1.04
CA GLY A 401 7.00 -23.50 -0.43
C GLY A 401 8.11 -23.41 0.62
N SER A 402 7.89 -24.06 1.77
CA SER A 402 8.82 -24.09 2.90
C SER A 402 10.09 -24.89 2.58
N LYS A 403 11.05 -24.28 1.91
CA LYS A 403 12.45 -24.51 2.30
C LYS A 403 12.80 -23.37 3.24
N LYS A 404 13.10 -23.71 4.50
CA LYS A 404 13.60 -22.78 5.54
C LYS A 404 14.44 -21.71 4.85
N ILE A 405 14.03 -20.45 4.94
CA ILE A 405 14.91 -19.33 4.64
C ILE A 405 16.11 -19.55 5.55
N ASN A 406 17.25 -19.94 4.98
CA ASN A 406 18.39 -20.45 5.71
C ASN A 406 18.83 -19.41 6.75
N LYS A 407 18.57 -19.72 8.03
CA LYS A 407 18.99 -18.91 9.18
C LYS A 407 20.49 -19.07 9.48
N ASN A 408 21.21 -19.91 8.72
CA ASN A 408 22.57 -20.37 9.03
C ASN A 408 23.64 -19.73 8.15
N GLN A 409 23.73 -18.40 8.13
CA GLN A 409 24.93 -17.70 7.65
C GLN A 409 25.53 -16.71 8.65
N SER A 410 24.91 -16.51 9.83
CA SER A 410 25.51 -15.70 10.90
C SER A 410 26.52 -16.47 11.79
N GLU A 411 26.64 -17.79 11.64
CA GLU A 411 27.54 -18.63 12.46
C GLU A 411 28.85 -19.04 11.73
N ARG A 412 29.12 -18.48 10.54
CA ARG A 412 30.38 -18.74 9.82
C ARG A 412 31.37 -17.56 9.83
N ILE A 413 31.06 -16.48 10.56
CA ILE A 413 31.94 -15.30 10.71
C ILE A 413 31.90 -14.79 12.16
N SER A 414 31.79 -15.69 13.14
CA SER A 414 32.07 -15.38 14.55
C SER A 414 33.33 -16.10 14.98
#